data_AF-R5EPW7-F1
#
_entry.id   AF-R5EPW7-F1
#
_cell.length_a   1.000
_cell.length_b   1.000
_cell.length_c   1.000
_cell.angle_alpha   90.00
_cell.angle_beta   90.00
_cell.angle_gamma   90.00
#
_symmetry.space_group_name_H-M   'P 1'
#
loop_
_entity.id
_entity.type
_entity.pdbx_description
1 polymer ?
#
loop_
_entity_poly.entity_id
_entity_poly.type
_entity_poly.pdbx_seq_one_letter_code
_entity_poly.pdbx_strand_id
1 'polypeptide(L)'
;MKKLFALLLVLVMVIALVPTAVAATEAEGTPSAVAGQETPGDSKGDENPENPENPENPENPQNPENPQNPENPQNPENSHKGHMATWKIDTASHTWYCLSCNVAINAAEPHSYNPTTHRCTVCGIPDSNYCNHTDTKYVSAGSEGHIQYCTNCSARLSSVEPHHAVGNECDLCGYDGLGCSHEHTRWDHNSEWHGLFCLDCSNCIKEGNHVGMDDGVCDECGYGASDPNHCDHKNVDYIPAGSEGHIQYCTNCSARLSDIEPHHRVGDVCDLCGYDKFNCTHEHTTWGYNDEYHHLTCDDCDDIIDSGEHVGMGDGICDKCGYNVNTTHHFPPNSHNCSDPGCGYRSFCSDEDGDCKCDICGTEVHDWAICKDLDDNSHEWFCSKCKKSLGKAPHVDIDDGGDGKCDGCGHKMSGTTGGGTTGGKENTGLDKVPKTGDVMAPVAILSGLMSVAAIFTRKRFF
;
A
#
# COMPACT_ATOMS: atom_id res chain seq x y z
N MET A 1 32.46 -4.13 -51.35
CA MET A 1 33.08 -4.41 -50.04
C MET A 1 32.19 -4.04 -48.85
N LYS A 2 31.53 -2.88 -48.80
CA LYS A 2 30.66 -2.50 -47.65
C LYS A 2 29.39 -3.35 -47.46
N LYS A 3 28.75 -3.81 -48.56
CA LYS A 3 27.57 -4.70 -48.47
C LYS A 3 27.91 -6.16 -48.11
N LEU A 4 29.14 -6.61 -48.39
CA LEU A 4 29.62 -7.92 -47.99
C LEU A 4 29.94 -7.98 -46.49
N PHE A 5 30.46 -6.89 -45.92
CA PHE A 5 30.73 -6.77 -44.48
C PHE A 5 29.45 -6.74 -43.63
N ALA A 6 28.41 -6.05 -44.09
CA ALA A 6 27.12 -6.02 -43.39
C ALA A 6 26.44 -7.39 -43.36
N LEU A 7 26.53 -8.16 -44.46
CA LEU A 7 25.95 -9.49 -44.54
C LEU A 7 26.70 -10.50 -43.65
N LEU A 8 28.02 -10.35 -43.52
CA LEU A 8 28.86 -11.18 -42.67
C LEU A 8 28.60 -10.92 -41.17
N LEU A 9 28.34 -9.67 -40.78
CA LEU A 9 28.01 -9.31 -39.40
C LEU A 9 26.63 -9.83 -38.98
N VAL A 10 25.64 -9.76 -39.88
CA VAL A 10 24.30 -10.33 -39.63
C VAL A 10 24.38 -11.86 -39.52
N LEU A 11 25.19 -12.52 -40.36
CA LEU A 11 25.39 -13.98 -40.29
C LEU A 11 26.05 -14.43 -38.97
N VAL A 12 26.99 -13.65 -38.44
CA VAL A 12 27.67 -13.95 -37.16
C VAL A 12 26.74 -13.79 -35.96
N MET A 13 25.81 -12.82 -35.97
CA MET A 13 24.82 -12.68 -34.90
C MET A 13 23.78 -13.81 -34.89
N VAL A 14 23.42 -14.37 -36.06
CA VAL A 14 22.45 -15.48 -36.14
C VAL A 14 23.04 -16.81 -35.64
N ILE A 15 24.36 -17.01 -35.74
CA ILE A 15 25.03 -18.24 -35.27
C ILE A 15 25.18 -18.27 -33.73
N ALA A 16 25.14 -17.12 -33.05
CA ALA A 16 25.27 -17.04 -31.59
C ALA A 16 23.99 -17.37 -30.79
N LEU A 17 22.84 -17.55 -31.48
CA LEU A 17 21.53 -17.79 -30.86
C LEU A 17 21.09 -19.26 -30.90
N VAL A 18 21.96 -20.19 -31.31
CA VAL A 18 21.65 -21.63 -31.25
C VAL A 18 22.11 -22.19 -29.90
N PRO A 19 21.22 -22.66 -29.02
CA PRO A 19 21.63 -23.35 -27.80
C PRO A 19 22.34 -24.65 -28.19
N THR A 20 23.59 -24.80 -27.76
CA THR A 20 24.33 -26.06 -27.83
C THR A 20 23.63 -27.09 -26.96
N ALA A 21 22.85 -27.96 -27.59
CA ALA A 21 22.40 -29.20 -26.97
C ALA A 21 23.65 -30.03 -26.63
N VAL A 22 23.95 -30.14 -25.34
CA VAL A 22 24.94 -31.08 -24.83
C VAL A 22 24.32 -32.47 -24.97
N ALA A 23 24.70 -33.18 -26.04
CA ALA A 23 24.49 -34.60 -26.13
C ALA A 23 25.39 -35.29 -25.09
N ALA A 24 24.79 -35.72 -23.98
CA ALA A 24 25.43 -36.65 -23.07
C ALA A 24 25.55 -37.99 -23.80
N THR A 25 26.76 -38.32 -24.23
CA THR A 25 27.10 -39.64 -24.74
C THR A 25 27.15 -40.61 -23.57
N GLU A 26 26.25 -41.58 -23.58
CA GLU A 26 26.30 -42.75 -22.72
C GLU A 26 27.56 -43.56 -23.08
N ALA A 27 28.46 -43.71 -22.10
CA ALA A 27 29.55 -44.65 -22.17
C ALA A 27 29.16 -45.89 -21.37
N GLU A 28 28.76 -46.94 -22.09
CA GLU A 28 28.69 -48.30 -21.59
C GLU A 28 30.07 -48.77 -21.12
N GLY A 29 30.12 -49.42 -19.96
CA GLY A 29 31.33 -49.96 -19.37
C GLY A 29 31.05 -50.88 -18.18
N THR A 30 30.30 -51.96 -18.41
CA THR A 30 30.29 -53.17 -17.56
C THR A 30 31.45 -54.11 -17.95
N PRO A 31 31.78 -55.20 -17.21
CA PRO A 31 31.75 -55.47 -15.76
C PRO A 31 33.12 -56.01 -15.26
N SER A 32 33.26 -56.17 -13.94
CA SER A 32 34.35 -56.95 -13.33
C SER A 32 34.01 -58.44 -13.34
N ALA A 33 34.89 -59.28 -13.90
CA ALA A 33 34.81 -60.74 -13.82
C ALA A 33 36.19 -61.33 -13.50
N VAL A 34 36.34 -61.79 -12.26
CA VAL A 34 37.42 -62.67 -11.80
C VAL A 34 37.09 -64.10 -12.25
N ALA A 35 38.13 -64.79 -12.73
CA ALA A 35 38.10 -66.12 -13.32
C ALA A 35 37.66 -67.23 -12.34
N GLY A 36 36.87 -68.20 -12.85
CA GLY A 36 36.88 -69.59 -12.37
C GLY A 36 38.21 -70.27 -12.77
N GLN A 37 38.64 -71.40 -12.20
CA GLN A 37 37.92 -72.64 -12.00
C GLN A 37 38.94 -73.66 -11.43
N GLU A 38 38.61 -74.45 -10.41
CA GLU A 38 39.05 -75.86 -10.27
C GLU A 38 38.00 -76.67 -9.49
N THR A 39 37.75 -77.89 -9.98
CA THR A 39 36.81 -78.93 -9.51
C THR A 39 37.58 -80.04 -8.73
N PRO A 40 36.98 -81.20 -8.38
CA PRO A 40 36.11 -81.51 -7.25
C PRO A 40 36.76 -82.53 -6.28
N GLY A 41 36.33 -82.59 -5.02
CA GLY A 41 36.84 -83.55 -4.03
C GLY A 41 35.75 -84.04 -3.07
N ASP A 42 35.33 -85.27 -3.30
CA ASP A 42 34.35 -86.07 -2.56
C ASP A 42 34.90 -86.52 -1.19
N SER A 43 34.14 -86.38 -0.09
CA SER A 43 34.25 -87.21 1.13
C SER A 43 33.13 -86.95 2.16
N LYS A 44 32.22 -87.92 2.23
CA LYS A 44 31.43 -88.47 3.35
C LYS A 44 31.27 -87.66 4.67
N GLY A 45 29.99 -87.56 5.05
CA GLY A 45 29.45 -88.06 6.33
C GLY A 45 29.45 -87.08 7.49
N ASP A 46 28.28 -86.58 7.86
CA ASP A 46 27.62 -86.87 9.14
C ASP A 46 26.41 -85.93 9.35
N GLU A 47 25.31 -86.49 9.83
CA GLU A 47 24.04 -85.82 10.09
C GLU A 47 24.14 -84.84 11.29
N ASN A 48 23.57 -83.63 11.15
CA ASN A 48 22.72 -82.88 12.13
C ASN A 48 22.54 -81.42 11.62
N PRO A 49 21.75 -80.54 12.26
CA PRO A 49 20.37 -80.58 12.75
C PRO A 49 19.48 -79.63 11.91
N GLU A 50 18.17 -79.61 12.19
CA GLU A 50 17.29 -78.53 11.75
C GLU A 50 17.85 -77.14 12.10
N ASN A 51 17.80 -76.22 11.13
CA ASN A 51 18.17 -74.83 11.30
C ASN A 51 17.14 -74.13 12.22
N PRO A 52 17.55 -73.32 13.21
CA PRO A 52 16.61 -72.60 14.07
C PRO A 52 15.76 -71.64 13.23
N GLU A 53 14.47 -71.56 13.55
CA GLU A 53 13.60 -70.51 13.03
C GLU A 53 14.22 -69.12 13.31
N ASN A 54 14.20 -68.28 12.29
CA ASN A 54 14.56 -66.87 12.38
C ASN A 54 13.63 -66.20 13.41
N PRO A 55 14.13 -65.44 14.41
CA PRO A 55 13.27 -64.81 15.40
C PRO A 55 12.27 -63.85 14.72
N GLU A 56 11.01 -63.94 15.11
CA GLU A 56 10.00 -62.96 14.71
C GLU A 56 10.45 -61.56 15.12
N ASN A 57 10.33 -60.63 14.18
CA ASN A 57 10.54 -59.21 14.41
C ASN A 57 9.54 -58.75 15.49
N PRO A 58 9.97 -58.12 16.60
CA PRO A 58 9.04 -57.72 17.65
C PRO A 58 7.97 -56.79 17.09
N GLU A 59 6.71 -57.03 17.44
CA GLU A 59 5.62 -56.11 17.13
C GLU A 59 5.96 -54.72 17.65
N ASN A 60 5.78 -53.72 16.79
CA ASN A 60 5.97 -52.32 17.11
C ASN A 60 5.02 -51.98 18.28
N PRO A 61 5.49 -51.40 19.41
CA PRO A 61 4.62 -51.09 20.53
C PRO A 61 3.46 -50.21 20.06
N GLN A 62 2.23 -50.53 20.47
CA GLN A 62 1.11 -49.61 20.27
C GLN A 62 1.48 -48.26 20.88
N ASN A 63 1.33 -47.20 20.07
CA ASN A 63 1.51 -45.82 20.50
C ASN A 63 0.61 -45.59 21.73
N PRO A 64 1.12 -45.08 22.87
CA PRO A 64 0.29 -44.82 24.04
C PRO A 64 -0.88 -43.91 23.66
N GLU A 65 -2.07 -44.17 24.19
CA GLU A 65 -3.16 -43.21 24.08
C GLU A 65 -2.68 -41.86 24.63
N ASN A 66 -2.87 -40.82 23.83
CA ASN A 66 -2.50 -39.46 24.18
C ASN A 66 -3.20 -39.09 25.49
N PRO A 67 -2.49 -38.63 26.55
CA PRO A 67 -3.14 -38.20 27.78
C PRO A 67 -4.20 -37.16 27.45
N GLN A 68 -5.39 -37.27 28.06
CA GLN A 68 -6.39 -36.20 27.96
C GLN A 68 -5.73 -34.87 28.36
N ASN A 69 -5.84 -33.89 27.48
CA ASN A 69 -5.37 -32.54 27.73
C ASN A 69 -5.99 -32.04 29.05
N PRO A 70 -5.21 -31.50 30.01
CA PRO A 70 -5.78 -30.90 31.21
C PRO A 70 -6.83 -29.86 30.81
N GLU A 71 -7.93 -29.78 31.56
CA GLU A 71 -8.90 -28.71 31.35
C GLU A 71 -8.18 -27.36 31.38
N ASN A 72 -8.40 -26.57 30.33
CA ASN A 72 -7.85 -25.23 30.23
C ASN A 72 -8.32 -24.42 31.46
N PRO A 73 -7.46 -23.62 32.12
CA PRO A 73 -7.89 -22.78 33.23
C PRO A 73 -9.09 -21.95 32.78
N GLN A 74 -10.11 -21.82 33.64
CA GLN A 74 -11.29 -21.01 33.34
C GLN A 74 -10.84 -19.63 32.85
N ASN A 75 -11.23 -19.31 31.62
CA ASN A 75 -11.01 -18.01 31.01
C ASN A 75 -11.60 -16.94 31.96
N PRO A 76 -10.81 -15.98 32.48
CA PRO A 76 -11.37 -14.90 33.27
C PRO A 76 -12.41 -14.18 32.41
N GLU A 77 -13.65 -14.17 32.89
CA GLU A 77 -14.82 -13.61 32.23
C GLU A 77 -14.73 -12.08 32.21
N ASN A 78 -13.75 -11.53 31.49
CA ASN A 78 -13.64 -10.12 31.19
C ASN A 78 -13.88 -9.94 29.69
N SER A 79 -15.17 -9.84 29.39
CA SER A 79 -15.74 -9.33 28.16
C SER A 79 -15.12 -7.97 27.83
N HIS A 80 -14.05 -7.95 27.05
CA HIS A 80 -13.65 -6.74 26.33
C HIS A 80 -14.74 -6.48 25.29
N LYS A 81 -15.80 -5.76 25.70
CA LYS A 81 -16.92 -5.34 24.85
C LYS A 81 -17.61 -6.49 24.08
N GLY A 82 -17.71 -7.68 24.67
CA GLY A 82 -18.35 -8.85 24.06
C GLY A 82 -17.48 -9.61 23.05
N HIS A 83 -16.19 -9.28 22.94
CA HIS A 83 -15.27 -9.94 22.02
C HIS A 83 -14.59 -11.16 22.65
N MET A 84 -14.24 -12.14 21.80
CA MET A 84 -13.50 -13.32 22.23
C MET A 84 -12.05 -12.95 22.55
N ALA A 85 -11.61 -13.28 23.76
CA ALA A 85 -10.26 -13.07 24.23
C ALA A 85 -9.58 -14.39 24.63
N THR A 86 -8.27 -14.47 24.42
CA THR A 86 -7.41 -15.62 24.74
C THR A 86 -6.07 -15.17 25.31
N TRP A 87 -5.34 -16.08 25.95
CA TRP A 87 -3.95 -15.85 26.33
C TRP A 87 -3.03 -16.05 25.13
N LYS A 88 -2.25 -15.03 24.77
CA LYS A 88 -1.01 -15.20 23.99
C LYS A 88 0.13 -15.44 24.98
N ILE A 89 0.78 -16.59 24.91
CA ILE A 89 1.81 -17.04 25.85
C ILE A 89 3.13 -17.19 25.10
N ASP A 90 4.20 -16.62 25.63
CA ASP A 90 5.57 -16.81 25.16
C ASP A 90 6.48 -17.28 26.31
N THR A 91 7.80 -17.35 26.09
CA THR A 91 8.76 -17.83 27.10
C THR A 91 8.99 -16.87 28.26
N ALA A 92 8.77 -15.57 28.06
CA ALA A 92 9.02 -14.54 29.06
C ALA A 92 7.74 -14.07 29.76
N SER A 93 6.61 -14.11 29.06
CA SER A 93 5.37 -13.47 29.48
C SER A 93 4.11 -14.14 28.93
N HIS A 94 2.96 -13.70 29.44
CA HIS A 94 1.66 -13.96 28.87
C HIS A 94 0.87 -12.66 28.78
N THR A 95 0.12 -12.51 27.69
CA THR A 95 -0.70 -11.33 27.41
C THR A 95 -2.13 -11.76 27.11
N TRP A 96 -3.09 -11.11 27.73
CA TRP A 96 -4.50 -11.24 27.43
C TRP A 96 -4.81 -10.53 26.12
N TYR A 97 -5.29 -11.27 25.13
CA TYR A 97 -5.37 -10.83 23.74
C TYR A 97 -6.78 -10.96 23.19
N CYS A 98 -7.31 -9.87 22.63
CA CYS A 98 -8.59 -9.86 21.95
C CYS A 98 -8.41 -10.32 20.50
N LEU A 99 -8.95 -11.49 20.13
CA LEU A 99 -8.85 -11.98 18.75
C LEU A 99 -9.64 -11.09 17.79
N SER A 100 -10.83 -10.64 18.21
CA SER A 100 -11.73 -9.86 17.34
C SER A 100 -11.21 -8.46 17.03
N CYS A 101 -10.45 -7.85 17.95
CA CYS A 101 -9.85 -6.52 17.75
C CYS A 101 -8.37 -6.58 17.35
N ASN A 102 -7.76 -7.76 17.32
CA ASN A 102 -6.33 -7.94 17.09
C ASN A 102 -5.44 -7.07 18.01
N VAL A 103 -5.86 -6.86 19.28
CA VAL A 103 -5.22 -5.96 20.25
C VAL A 103 -4.93 -6.65 21.58
N ALA A 104 -3.83 -6.29 22.22
CA ALA A 104 -3.52 -6.67 23.60
C ALA A 104 -4.43 -5.92 24.58
N ILE A 105 -5.09 -6.65 25.47
CA ILE A 105 -6.02 -6.10 26.46
C ILE A 105 -5.27 -5.64 27.71
N ASN A 106 -4.21 -6.34 28.09
CA ASN A 106 -3.28 -5.93 29.15
C ASN A 106 -1.85 -5.83 28.61
N ALA A 107 -0.98 -5.22 29.41
CA ALA A 107 0.46 -5.31 29.17
C ALA A 107 0.92 -6.76 29.35
N ALA A 108 2.02 -7.12 28.68
CA ALA A 108 2.64 -8.43 28.86
C ALA A 108 3.06 -8.63 30.32
N GLU A 109 2.53 -9.68 30.96
CA GLU A 109 2.82 -10.01 32.35
C GLU A 109 3.85 -11.14 32.41
N PRO A 110 4.94 -11.00 33.19
CA PRO A 110 5.94 -12.06 33.29
C PRO A 110 5.39 -13.28 34.01
N HIS A 111 5.95 -14.45 33.71
CA HIS A 111 5.52 -15.69 34.37
C HIS A 111 5.85 -15.70 35.86
N SER A 112 4.88 -16.15 36.66
CA SER A 112 5.07 -16.46 38.07
C SER A 112 4.83 -17.95 38.30
N TYR A 113 5.88 -18.69 38.66
CA TYR A 113 5.83 -20.15 38.77
C TYR A 113 5.55 -20.60 40.20
N ASN A 114 4.65 -21.58 40.34
CA ASN A 114 4.45 -22.25 41.61
C ASN A 114 5.70 -23.11 41.92
N PRO A 115 6.35 -22.95 43.09
CA PRO A 115 7.61 -23.63 43.41
C PRO A 115 7.47 -25.14 43.61
N THR A 116 6.26 -25.68 43.75
CA THR A 116 5.99 -27.11 43.93
C THR A 116 5.61 -27.80 42.64
N THR A 117 4.80 -27.15 41.80
CA THR A 117 4.34 -27.74 40.52
C THR A 117 5.22 -27.33 39.34
N HIS A 118 6.10 -26.35 39.51
CA HIS A 118 6.93 -25.75 38.46
C HIS A 118 6.09 -25.30 37.26
N ARG A 119 4.87 -24.81 37.50
CA ARG A 119 3.95 -24.30 36.47
C ARG A 119 3.55 -22.87 36.75
N CYS A 120 3.38 -22.08 35.70
CA CYS A 120 2.91 -20.72 35.78
C CYS A 120 1.51 -20.72 36.41
N THR A 121 1.32 -19.90 37.43
CA THR A 121 0.06 -19.85 38.20
C THR A 121 -1.11 -19.28 37.40
N VAL A 122 -0.82 -18.57 36.29
CA VAL A 122 -1.83 -17.94 35.43
C VAL A 122 -2.14 -18.80 34.22
N CYS A 123 -1.14 -19.08 33.38
CA CYS A 123 -1.36 -19.77 32.11
C CYS A 123 -1.05 -21.28 32.15
N GLY A 124 -0.55 -21.80 33.28
CA GLY A 124 -0.27 -23.22 33.46
C GLY A 124 0.96 -23.75 32.74
N ILE A 125 1.68 -22.93 31.96
CA ILE A 125 2.88 -23.35 31.23
C ILE A 125 3.98 -23.81 32.22
N PRO A 126 4.61 -24.96 32.02
CA PRO A 126 5.72 -25.40 32.87
C PRO A 126 6.94 -24.49 32.71
N ASP A 127 7.64 -24.26 33.82
CA ASP A 127 8.94 -23.59 33.85
C ASP A 127 9.90 -24.37 32.93
N SER A 128 10.51 -23.67 31.97
CA SER A 128 11.42 -24.27 31.01
C SER A 128 12.58 -25.00 31.69
N ASN A 129 13.02 -24.56 32.87
CA ASN A 129 14.11 -25.20 33.62
C ASN A 129 13.74 -26.59 34.16
N TYR A 130 12.45 -26.89 34.28
CA TYR A 130 11.91 -28.14 34.81
C TYR A 130 11.15 -28.95 33.74
N CYS A 131 11.23 -28.51 32.48
CA CYS A 131 10.64 -29.21 31.36
C CYS A 131 11.65 -30.23 30.80
N ASN A 132 11.19 -31.44 30.50
CA ASN A 132 12.04 -32.49 29.92
C ASN A 132 12.25 -32.36 28.40
N HIS A 133 11.60 -31.36 27.77
CA HIS A 133 11.64 -31.07 26.33
C HIS A 133 11.42 -32.29 25.42
N THR A 134 10.58 -33.22 25.85
CA THR A 134 10.26 -34.43 25.07
C THR A 134 9.31 -34.14 23.91
N ASP A 135 8.36 -33.23 24.11
CA ASP A 135 7.45 -32.77 23.05
C ASP A 135 8.05 -31.55 22.35
N THR A 136 8.47 -31.72 21.10
CA THR A 136 9.08 -30.67 20.29
C THR A 136 8.41 -30.54 18.92
N LYS A 137 8.47 -29.33 18.36
CA LYS A 137 8.06 -29.05 16.98
C LYS A 137 9.08 -28.13 16.31
N TYR A 138 9.16 -28.20 14.99
CA TYR A 138 9.90 -27.24 14.18
C TYR A 138 8.95 -26.18 13.63
N VAL A 139 9.38 -24.93 13.68
CA VAL A 139 8.62 -23.78 13.15
C VAL A 139 9.49 -23.05 12.15
N SER A 140 8.95 -22.71 10.98
CA SER A 140 9.67 -21.94 9.97
C SER A 140 10.09 -20.57 10.50
N ALA A 141 11.35 -20.20 10.22
CA ALA A 141 11.93 -18.88 10.42
C ALA A 141 12.14 -18.18 9.06
N GLY A 142 11.19 -18.35 8.14
CA GLY A 142 11.26 -17.81 6.79
C GLY A 142 12.21 -18.60 5.89
N SER A 143 12.87 -17.92 4.95
CA SER A 143 13.83 -18.52 4.02
C SER A 143 15.14 -18.94 4.68
N GLU A 144 15.48 -18.35 5.83
CA GLU A 144 16.74 -18.62 6.55
C GLU A 144 16.80 -20.03 7.13
N GLY A 145 15.64 -20.63 7.46
CA GLY A 145 15.60 -21.94 8.09
C GLY A 145 14.39 -22.16 8.99
N HIS A 146 14.56 -23.00 10.00
CA HIS A 146 13.57 -23.28 11.03
C HIS A 146 14.18 -23.33 12.41
N ILE A 147 13.33 -23.31 13.43
CA ILE A 147 13.73 -23.35 14.83
C ILE A 147 12.92 -24.44 15.52
N GLN A 148 13.60 -25.27 16.31
CA GLN A 148 12.98 -26.25 17.17
C GLN A 148 12.50 -25.59 18.47
N TYR A 149 11.25 -25.84 18.82
CA TYR A 149 10.63 -25.40 20.07
C TYR A 149 10.04 -26.57 20.83
N CYS A 150 10.10 -26.51 22.15
CA CYS A 150 9.30 -27.40 22.99
C CYS A 150 7.84 -26.94 22.96
N THR A 151 6.91 -27.81 22.56
CA THR A 151 5.47 -27.47 22.54
C THR A 151 4.86 -27.38 23.94
N ASN A 152 5.49 -28.01 24.93
CA ASN A 152 5.00 -28.05 26.29
C ASN A 152 5.33 -26.77 27.07
N CYS A 153 6.55 -26.24 26.93
CA CYS A 153 7.00 -25.03 27.64
C CYS A 153 7.34 -23.84 26.75
N SER A 154 7.15 -23.95 25.43
CA SER A 154 7.48 -22.93 24.42
C SER A 154 8.97 -22.54 24.35
N ALA A 155 9.85 -23.24 25.07
CA ALA A 155 11.28 -22.95 25.05
C ALA A 155 11.88 -23.18 23.65
N ARG A 156 12.72 -22.25 23.21
CA ARG A 156 13.54 -22.39 22.01
C ARG A 156 14.69 -23.36 22.29
N LEU A 157 14.77 -24.44 21.51
CA LEU A 157 15.74 -25.53 21.72
C LEU A 157 16.94 -25.45 20.76
N SER A 158 16.77 -24.84 19.59
CA SER A 158 17.82 -24.70 18.58
C SER A 158 18.06 -23.23 18.19
N SER A 159 19.20 -22.97 17.54
CA SER A 159 19.38 -21.78 16.70
C SER A 159 18.53 -21.89 15.41
N VAL A 160 18.59 -20.89 14.53
CA VAL A 160 18.03 -21.05 13.18
C VAL A 160 18.85 -22.13 12.48
N GLU A 161 18.20 -23.24 12.15
CA GLU A 161 18.78 -24.37 11.43
C GLU A 161 18.33 -24.31 9.96
N PRO A 162 19.21 -24.61 8.98
CA PRO A 162 18.82 -24.61 7.58
C PRO A 162 17.69 -25.58 7.31
N HIS A 163 16.86 -25.30 6.30
CA HIS A 163 15.79 -26.21 5.91
C HIS A 163 16.33 -27.54 5.38
N HIS A 164 15.64 -28.62 5.73
CA HIS A 164 15.91 -29.97 5.25
C HIS A 164 14.96 -30.28 4.09
N ALA A 165 15.46 -30.11 2.86
CA ALA A 165 14.63 -30.19 1.67
C ALA A 165 14.28 -31.65 1.31
N VAL A 166 12.98 -31.96 1.26
CA VAL A 166 12.43 -33.16 0.62
C VAL A 166 11.49 -32.70 -0.49
N GLY A 167 12.01 -32.62 -1.71
CA GLY A 167 11.33 -31.94 -2.82
C GLY A 167 11.44 -30.42 -2.67
N ASN A 168 10.31 -29.71 -2.78
CA ASN A 168 10.23 -28.25 -2.62
C ASN A 168 9.83 -27.82 -1.21
N GLU A 169 9.63 -28.77 -0.29
CA GLU A 169 9.17 -28.53 1.07
C GLU A 169 10.20 -28.99 2.10
N CYS A 170 10.24 -28.32 3.25
CA CYS A 170 11.00 -28.73 4.41
C CYS A 170 10.26 -29.83 5.16
N ASP A 171 10.86 -31.01 5.30
CA ASP A 171 10.24 -32.16 5.97
C ASP A 171 10.01 -31.96 7.48
N LEU A 172 10.77 -31.06 8.11
CA LEU A 172 10.67 -30.76 9.54
C LEU A 172 9.59 -29.73 9.87
N CYS A 173 9.52 -28.63 9.10
CA CYS A 173 8.67 -27.49 9.43
C CYS A 173 7.56 -27.20 8.40
N GLY A 174 7.52 -27.94 7.29
CA GLY A 174 6.54 -27.80 6.22
C GLY A 174 6.72 -26.54 5.36
N TYR A 175 7.89 -25.92 5.40
CA TYR A 175 8.16 -24.72 4.60
C TYR A 175 8.34 -25.07 3.13
N ASP A 176 7.47 -24.56 2.27
CA ASP A 176 7.35 -24.88 0.83
C ASP A 176 8.09 -23.91 -0.11
N GLY A 177 8.86 -22.97 0.46
CA GLY A 177 9.61 -21.96 -0.29
C GLY A 177 10.96 -22.41 -0.88
N LEU A 178 11.38 -23.67 -0.68
CA LEU A 178 12.74 -24.14 -1.02
C LEU A 178 13.01 -24.32 -2.52
N GLY A 179 11.96 -24.41 -3.33
CA GLY A 179 12.04 -24.54 -4.78
C GLY A 179 11.66 -23.27 -5.55
N CYS A 180 11.53 -22.13 -4.89
CA CYS A 180 11.08 -20.89 -5.52
C CYS A 180 12.19 -20.28 -6.40
N SER A 181 11.88 -19.96 -7.66
CA SER A 181 12.83 -19.35 -8.60
C SER A 181 13.12 -17.87 -8.30
N HIS A 182 12.27 -17.23 -7.48
CA HIS A 182 12.32 -15.79 -7.17
C HIS A 182 12.29 -14.90 -8.43
N GLU A 183 11.66 -15.35 -9.52
CA GLU A 183 11.53 -14.56 -10.74
C GLU A 183 10.44 -13.48 -10.62
N HIS A 184 9.34 -13.78 -9.92
CA HIS A 184 8.28 -12.80 -9.65
C HIS A 184 8.54 -12.10 -8.32
N THR A 185 9.00 -10.85 -8.39
CA THR A 185 9.35 -10.06 -7.22
C THR A 185 8.68 -8.69 -7.25
N ARG A 186 8.44 -8.13 -6.07
CA ARG A 186 7.90 -6.79 -5.85
C ARG A 186 8.73 -6.09 -4.80
N TRP A 187 9.01 -4.82 -5.03
CA TRP A 187 9.54 -3.93 -4.00
C TRP A 187 8.40 -3.37 -3.14
N ASP A 188 8.56 -3.47 -1.82
CA ASP A 188 7.77 -2.72 -0.84
C ASP A 188 8.70 -1.75 -0.11
N HIS A 189 8.25 -0.52 0.11
CA HIS A 189 9.11 0.52 0.67
C HIS A 189 8.33 1.58 1.46
N ASN A 190 8.99 2.22 2.42
CA ASN A 190 8.54 3.42 3.14
C ASN A 190 9.62 4.50 3.08
N SER A 191 9.53 5.56 3.90
CA SER A 191 10.49 6.67 3.87
C SER A 191 11.92 6.32 4.26
N GLU A 192 12.16 5.22 4.96
CA GLU A 192 13.46 4.86 5.52
C GLU A 192 13.98 3.51 5.03
N TRP A 193 13.10 2.66 4.49
CA TRP A 193 13.38 1.25 4.26
C TRP A 193 12.71 0.72 2.99
N HIS A 194 13.34 -0.29 2.37
CA HIS A 194 12.74 -1.11 1.33
C HIS A 194 13.02 -2.61 1.54
N GLY A 195 12.17 -3.45 0.94
CA GLY A 195 12.35 -4.89 0.85
C GLY A 195 11.86 -5.43 -0.49
N LEU A 196 12.63 -6.32 -1.11
CA LEU A 196 12.26 -7.06 -2.31
C LEU A 196 11.62 -8.37 -1.87
N PHE A 197 10.32 -8.50 -2.11
CA PHE A 197 9.55 -9.69 -1.76
C PHE A 197 9.28 -10.53 -2.99
N CYS A 198 9.40 -11.85 -2.84
CA CYS A 198 8.93 -12.78 -3.85
C CYS A 198 7.41 -12.88 -3.79
N LEU A 199 6.72 -12.71 -4.91
CA LEU A 199 5.26 -12.82 -4.97
C LEU A 199 4.78 -14.28 -4.91
N ASP A 200 5.63 -15.24 -5.33
CA ASP A 200 5.25 -16.66 -5.36
C ASP A 200 5.35 -17.31 -3.97
N CYS A 201 6.32 -16.91 -3.14
CA CYS A 201 6.52 -17.49 -1.80
C CYS A 201 6.40 -16.47 -0.65
N SER A 202 6.09 -15.21 -0.95
CA SER A 202 5.95 -14.10 0.02
C SER A 202 7.18 -13.81 0.90
N ASN A 203 8.34 -14.41 0.60
CA ASN A 203 9.57 -14.21 1.38
C ASN A 203 10.28 -12.92 0.97
N CYS A 204 10.90 -12.26 1.95
CA CYS A 204 11.86 -11.18 1.71
C CYS A 204 13.14 -11.79 1.15
N ILE A 205 13.54 -11.37 -0.06
CA ILE A 205 14.75 -11.79 -0.74
C ILE A 205 15.93 -10.91 -0.32
N LYS A 206 15.68 -9.60 -0.22
CA LYS A 206 16.64 -8.61 0.27
C LYS A 206 15.91 -7.42 0.87
N GLU A 207 16.52 -6.80 1.87
CA GLU A 207 16.02 -5.59 2.50
C GLU A 207 17.16 -4.65 2.87
N GLY A 208 16.83 -3.39 3.09
CA GLY A 208 17.81 -2.38 3.44
C GLY A 208 17.23 -0.99 3.54
N ASN A 209 18.09 -0.05 3.90
CA ASN A 209 17.79 1.36 3.80
C ASN A 209 17.97 1.82 2.35
N HIS A 210 17.35 2.95 2.00
CA HIS A 210 17.52 3.52 0.67
C HIS A 210 18.98 3.88 0.37
N VAL A 211 19.41 3.51 -0.82
CA VAL A 211 20.75 3.79 -1.36
C VAL A 211 20.64 4.59 -2.64
N GLY A 212 21.68 5.36 -2.97
CA GLY A 212 21.75 6.10 -4.24
C GLY A 212 20.82 7.32 -4.32
N MET A 213 20.39 7.87 -3.18
CA MET A 213 19.41 8.96 -3.09
C MET A 213 19.91 10.34 -3.57
N ASP A 214 20.93 10.42 -4.43
CA ASP A 214 21.55 11.69 -4.84
C ASP A 214 20.59 12.58 -5.67
N ASP A 215 19.61 11.99 -6.34
CA ASP A 215 18.54 12.67 -7.08
C ASP A 215 17.17 12.60 -6.39
N GLY A 216 17.11 12.08 -5.16
CA GLY A 216 15.88 11.85 -4.40
C GLY A 216 15.15 10.56 -4.76
N VAL A 217 15.71 9.71 -5.63
CA VAL A 217 15.18 8.38 -5.97
C VAL A 217 16.13 7.29 -5.48
N CYS A 218 15.59 6.21 -4.91
CA CYS A 218 16.40 5.07 -4.52
C CYS A 218 16.79 4.23 -5.75
N ASP A 219 18.09 4.05 -5.97
CA ASP A 219 18.66 3.27 -7.09
C ASP A 219 18.15 1.82 -7.16
N GLU A 220 17.74 1.24 -6.01
CA GLU A 220 17.32 -0.16 -5.95
C GLU A 220 15.80 -0.34 -6.09
N CYS A 221 15.02 0.41 -5.30
CA CYS A 221 13.58 0.19 -5.19
C CYS A 221 12.73 1.25 -5.91
N GLY A 222 13.33 2.35 -6.37
CA GLY A 222 12.62 3.44 -7.02
C GLY A 222 11.81 4.35 -6.09
N TYR A 223 11.92 4.18 -4.77
CA TYR A 223 11.30 5.07 -3.80
C TYR A 223 11.71 6.52 -4.09
N GLY A 224 10.73 7.43 -4.15
CA GLY A 224 10.93 8.84 -4.51
C GLY A 224 10.57 9.17 -5.96
N ALA A 225 10.47 8.19 -6.86
CA ALA A 225 10.13 8.42 -8.28
C ALA A 225 8.68 8.90 -8.52
N SER A 226 7.79 8.69 -7.55
CA SER A 226 6.39 9.14 -7.58
C SER A 226 6.18 10.55 -7.00
N ASP A 227 7.20 11.16 -6.39
CA ASP A 227 7.17 12.59 -6.06
C ASP A 227 7.32 13.39 -7.38
N PRO A 228 6.36 14.26 -7.75
CA PRO A 228 6.47 15.07 -8.97
C PRO A 228 7.76 15.92 -9.03
N ASN A 229 8.35 16.25 -7.88
CA ASN A 229 9.59 17.04 -7.80
C ASN A 229 10.86 16.21 -8.10
N HIS A 230 10.77 14.89 -8.03
CA HIS A 230 11.89 13.96 -8.23
C HIS A 230 11.64 12.93 -9.34
N CYS A 231 10.51 13.06 -10.06
CA CYS A 231 10.23 12.27 -11.26
C CYS A 231 10.93 12.90 -12.48
N ASP A 232 11.70 12.10 -13.22
CA ASP A 232 12.35 12.55 -14.47
C ASP A 232 11.38 12.68 -15.65
N HIS A 233 10.10 12.31 -15.45
CA HIS A 233 9.02 12.34 -16.42
C HIS A 233 9.37 11.66 -17.76
N LYS A 234 10.20 10.60 -17.73
CA LYS A 234 10.59 9.88 -18.96
C LYS A 234 9.47 9.04 -19.58
N ASN A 235 8.57 8.51 -18.75
CA ASN A 235 7.46 7.68 -19.21
C ASN A 235 6.21 8.56 -19.34
N VAL A 236 5.98 9.03 -20.56
CA VAL A 236 4.86 9.91 -20.92
C VAL A 236 3.82 9.13 -21.69
N ASP A 237 2.56 9.31 -21.32
CA ASP A 237 1.41 8.77 -22.03
C ASP A 237 0.34 9.88 -22.20
N TYR A 238 -0.70 9.61 -23.00
CA TYR A 238 -1.66 10.62 -23.44
C TYR A 238 -3.09 10.22 -23.08
N ILE A 239 -3.83 11.12 -22.42
CA ILE A 239 -5.24 10.90 -22.07
C ILE A 239 -6.12 11.91 -22.83
N PRO A 240 -7.23 11.47 -23.45
CA PRO A 240 -8.19 12.38 -24.07
C PRO A 240 -8.77 13.37 -23.06
N ALA A 241 -8.82 14.65 -23.44
CA ALA A 241 -9.44 15.75 -22.71
C ALA A 241 -10.60 16.31 -23.54
N GLY A 242 -11.59 15.46 -23.80
CA GLY A 242 -12.72 15.75 -24.69
C GLY A 242 -12.32 15.93 -26.16
N SER A 243 -13.19 16.58 -26.94
CA SER A 243 -12.93 16.94 -28.35
C SER A 243 -11.88 18.04 -28.53
N GLU A 244 -11.59 18.82 -27.49
CA GLU A 244 -10.61 19.90 -27.57
C GLU A 244 -9.18 19.38 -27.75
N GLY A 245 -8.87 18.21 -27.18
CA GLY A 245 -7.52 17.69 -27.23
C GLY A 245 -7.21 16.53 -26.28
N HIS A 246 -5.94 16.41 -25.92
CA HIS A 246 -5.45 15.46 -24.95
C HIS A 246 -4.41 16.11 -24.04
N ILE A 247 -4.11 15.48 -22.92
CA ILE A 247 -3.05 15.90 -22.02
C ILE A 247 -1.98 14.83 -21.96
N GLN A 248 -0.73 15.26 -21.84
CA GLN A 248 0.39 14.42 -21.47
C GLN A 248 0.37 14.21 -19.97
N TYR A 249 0.56 12.97 -19.53
CA TYR A 249 0.72 12.63 -18.14
C TYR A 249 1.87 11.64 -17.98
N CYS A 250 2.52 11.68 -16.82
CA CYS A 250 3.55 10.71 -16.51
C CYS A 250 2.93 9.44 -15.96
N THR A 251 3.23 8.28 -16.54
CA THR A 251 2.71 7.01 -16.03
C THR A 251 3.37 6.57 -14.72
N ASN A 252 4.52 7.17 -14.37
CA ASN A 252 5.26 6.82 -13.15
C ASN A 252 4.75 7.56 -11.91
N CYS A 253 4.38 8.85 -12.06
CA CYS A 253 3.94 9.69 -10.95
C CYS A 253 2.52 10.26 -11.12
N SER A 254 1.84 9.98 -12.24
CA SER A 254 0.52 10.52 -12.61
C SER A 254 0.46 12.05 -12.71
N ALA A 255 1.61 12.73 -12.74
CA ALA A 255 1.66 14.17 -12.92
C ALA A 255 1.20 14.57 -14.33
N ARG A 256 0.40 15.64 -14.40
CA ARG A 256 0.04 16.31 -15.65
C ARG A 256 1.27 17.07 -16.17
N LEU A 257 1.70 16.77 -17.40
CA LEU A 257 2.94 17.31 -17.98
C LEU A 257 2.69 18.41 -19.01
N SER A 258 1.48 18.47 -19.58
CA SER A 258 1.10 19.48 -20.56
C SER A 258 -0.24 20.12 -20.24
N ASP A 259 -0.48 21.28 -20.84
CA ASP A 259 -1.84 21.77 -21.03
C ASP A 259 -2.60 20.94 -22.07
N ILE A 260 -3.86 21.29 -22.35
CA ILE A 260 -4.66 20.60 -23.38
C ILE A 260 -4.01 20.85 -24.75
N GLU A 261 -3.46 19.80 -25.34
CA GLU A 261 -2.87 19.81 -26.67
C GLU A 261 -3.89 19.31 -27.70
N PRO A 262 -3.97 19.93 -28.89
CA PRO A 262 -4.94 19.52 -29.90
C PRO A 262 -4.65 18.09 -30.37
N HIS A 263 -5.72 17.35 -30.67
CA HIS A 263 -5.60 15.99 -31.17
C HIS A 263 -4.77 15.87 -32.44
N HIS A 264 -3.89 14.87 -32.51
CA HIS A 264 -3.16 14.54 -33.71
C HIS A 264 -3.94 13.50 -34.51
N ARG A 265 -4.73 13.98 -35.48
CA ARG A 265 -5.68 13.16 -36.21
C ARG A 265 -4.99 12.33 -37.30
N VAL A 266 -5.06 11.00 -37.17
CA VAL A 266 -4.66 10.04 -38.21
C VAL A 266 -5.87 9.18 -38.58
N GLY A 267 -6.55 9.57 -39.66
CA GLY A 267 -7.84 8.97 -40.02
C GLY A 267 -8.96 9.49 -39.12
N ASP A 268 -9.75 8.60 -38.54
CA ASP A 268 -10.82 8.95 -37.58
C ASP A 268 -10.40 8.75 -36.12
N VAL A 269 -9.10 8.56 -35.85
CA VAL A 269 -8.57 8.36 -34.49
C VAL A 269 -7.35 9.24 -34.22
N CYS A 270 -7.17 9.65 -32.96
CA CYS A 270 -5.96 10.29 -32.47
C CYS A 270 -4.90 9.21 -32.28
N ASP A 271 -3.76 9.32 -32.95
CA ASP A 271 -2.68 8.33 -32.84
C ASP A 271 -1.94 8.37 -31.49
N LEU A 272 -2.09 9.45 -30.73
CA LEU A 272 -1.48 9.63 -29.41
C LEU A 272 -2.36 9.08 -28.28
N CYS A 273 -3.63 9.51 -28.20
CA CYS A 273 -4.52 9.20 -27.08
C CYS A 273 -5.66 8.23 -27.43
N GLY A 274 -5.79 7.82 -28.70
CA GLY A 274 -6.84 6.90 -29.14
C GLY A 274 -8.24 7.49 -29.25
N TYR A 275 -8.42 8.80 -29.05
CA TYR A 275 -9.74 9.44 -29.21
C TYR A 275 -10.24 9.30 -30.65
N ASP A 276 -11.45 8.75 -30.85
CA ASP A 276 -12.00 8.41 -32.16
C ASP A 276 -13.34 9.09 -32.48
N LYS A 277 -13.77 10.03 -31.62
CA LYS A 277 -15.11 10.63 -31.68
C LYS A 277 -15.17 11.97 -32.42
N PHE A 278 -14.20 12.24 -33.30
CA PHE A 278 -14.09 13.53 -34.03
C PHE A 278 -15.29 13.92 -34.89
N ASN A 279 -16.06 12.93 -35.35
CA ASN A 279 -17.18 13.13 -36.26
C ASN A 279 -18.54 13.06 -35.54
N CYS A 280 -18.57 13.29 -34.22
CA CYS A 280 -19.81 13.30 -33.45
C CYS A 280 -20.76 14.40 -33.95
N THR A 281 -22.04 14.06 -34.10
CA THR A 281 -23.08 15.01 -34.57
C THR A 281 -23.71 15.80 -33.43
N HIS A 282 -23.49 15.38 -32.18
CA HIS A 282 -24.11 15.95 -30.97
C HIS A 282 -25.64 15.96 -31.01
N GLU A 283 -26.26 14.95 -31.64
CA GLU A 283 -27.72 14.81 -31.68
C GLU A 283 -28.27 14.23 -30.38
N HIS A 284 -27.50 13.37 -29.71
CA HIS A 284 -27.85 12.74 -28.43
C HIS A 284 -27.20 13.53 -27.30
N THR A 285 -27.99 14.36 -26.63
CA THR A 285 -27.50 15.23 -25.56
C THR A 285 -28.39 15.18 -24.33
N THR A 286 -27.76 15.25 -23.16
CA THR A 286 -28.43 15.22 -21.87
C THR A 286 -27.98 16.43 -21.04
N TRP A 287 -28.96 17.15 -20.48
CA TRP A 287 -28.70 18.23 -19.54
C TRP A 287 -28.44 17.64 -18.15
N GLY A 288 -27.30 18.00 -17.55
CA GLY A 288 -27.02 17.85 -16.13
C GLY A 288 -27.02 19.21 -15.45
N TYR A 289 -27.57 19.30 -14.23
CA TYR A 289 -27.66 20.57 -13.51
C TYR A 289 -27.72 20.39 -11.99
N ASN A 290 -27.38 21.45 -11.26
CA ASN A 290 -27.57 21.56 -9.82
C ASN A 290 -28.14 22.95 -9.50
N ASP A 291 -28.06 23.39 -8.25
CA ASP A 291 -28.62 24.69 -7.84
C ASP A 291 -27.86 25.90 -8.42
N GLU A 292 -26.59 25.73 -8.79
CA GLU A 292 -25.67 26.80 -9.17
C GLU A 292 -25.43 26.87 -10.68
N TYR A 293 -25.24 25.73 -11.34
CA TYR A 293 -24.85 25.65 -12.75
C TYR A 293 -25.50 24.47 -13.49
N HIS A 294 -25.40 24.50 -14.82
CA HIS A 294 -25.78 23.43 -15.72
C HIS A 294 -24.67 23.09 -16.72
N HIS A 295 -24.76 21.91 -17.30
CA HIS A 295 -23.95 21.47 -18.41
C HIS A 295 -24.77 20.57 -19.36
N LEU A 296 -24.54 20.69 -20.65
CA LEU A 296 -25.10 19.82 -21.70
C LEU A 296 -24.01 18.87 -22.14
N THR A 297 -24.18 17.59 -21.87
CA THR A 297 -23.23 16.56 -22.30
C THR A 297 -23.76 15.85 -23.54
N CYS A 298 -22.86 15.51 -24.47
CA CYS A 298 -23.17 14.60 -25.55
C CYS A 298 -23.05 13.15 -25.09
N ASP A 299 -24.10 12.35 -25.22
CA ASP A 299 -24.08 10.95 -24.79
C ASP A 299 -23.25 10.06 -25.74
N ASP A 300 -23.02 10.52 -26.97
CA ASP A 300 -22.21 9.78 -27.96
C ASP A 300 -20.71 10.01 -27.74
N CYS A 301 -20.29 11.24 -27.40
CA CYS A 301 -18.89 11.60 -27.26
C CYS A 301 -18.39 12.02 -25.88
N ASP A 302 -19.28 12.07 -24.89
CA ASP A 302 -19.01 12.47 -23.51
C ASP A 302 -18.49 13.91 -23.36
N ASP A 303 -18.51 14.69 -24.44
CA ASP A 303 -18.11 16.09 -24.42
C ASP A 303 -19.19 16.99 -23.81
N ILE A 304 -18.73 18.00 -23.06
CA ILE A 304 -19.58 19.10 -22.59
C ILE A 304 -19.70 20.12 -23.73
N ILE A 305 -20.89 20.21 -24.32
CA ILE A 305 -21.19 21.10 -25.46
C ILE A 305 -21.52 22.53 -24.98
N ASP A 306 -22.18 22.64 -23.83
CA ASP A 306 -22.57 23.91 -23.22
C ASP A 306 -22.45 23.77 -21.70
N SER A 307 -22.00 24.82 -21.02
CA SER A 307 -22.00 24.89 -19.56
C SER A 307 -22.06 26.33 -19.08
N GLY A 308 -22.59 26.53 -17.88
CA GLY A 308 -22.66 27.85 -17.27
C GLY A 308 -23.64 27.93 -16.12
N GLU A 309 -23.76 29.13 -15.56
CA GLU A 309 -24.76 29.46 -14.55
C GLU A 309 -26.17 29.45 -15.14
N HIS A 310 -27.18 29.32 -14.28
CA HIS A 310 -28.56 29.42 -14.69
C HIS A 310 -28.92 30.81 -15.19
N VAL A 311 -29.52 30.87 -16.37
CA VAL A 311 -29.92 32.12 -17.04
C VAL A 311 -31.42 32.17 -17.21
N GLY A 312 -31.98 33.38 -17.26
CA GLY A 312 -33.42 33.55 -17.52
C GLY A 312 -34.33 33.27 -16.32
N MET A 313 -33.78 33.21 -15.10
CA MET A 313 -34.47 32.81 -13.85
C MET A 313 -35.58 33.76 -13.35
N GLY A 314 -36.15 34.62 -14.20
CA GLY A 314 -37.17 35.62 -13.82
C GLY A 314 -38.48 35.01 -13.31
N ASP A 315 -38.79 33.78 -13.68
CA ASP A 315 -39.93 32.98 -13.21
C ASP A 315 -39.52 31.79 -12.33
N GLY A 316 -38.23 31.69 -11.97
CA GLY A 316 -37.66 30.58 -11.21
C GLY A 316 -37.30 29.35 -12.05
N ILE A 317 -37.39 29.42 -13.39
CA ILE A 317 -37.00 28.36 -14.32
C ILE A 317 -35.83 28.84 -15.19
N CYS A 318 -34.85 27.96 -15.41
CA CYS A 318 -33.74 28.22 -16.30
C CYS A 318 -34.18 28.07 -17.75
N ASP A 319 -34.03 29.13 -18.54
CA ASP A 319 -34.43 29.18 -19.96
C ASP A 319 -33.68 28.14 -20.83
N LYS A 320 -32.50 27.68 -20.39
CA LYS A 320 -31.67 26.71 -21.12
C LYS A 320 -31.96 25.27 -20.75
N CYS A 321 -31.77 24.91 -19.48
CA CYS A 321 -31.79 23.52 -19.03
C CYS A 321 -33.12 23.11 -18.37
N GLY A 322 -34.04 24.05 -18.14
CA GLY A 322 -35.32 23.77 -17.50
C GLY A 322 -35.24 23.53 -15.99
N TYR A 323 -34.08 23.73 -15.37
CA TYR A 323 -33.94 23.72 -13.91
C TYR A 323 -34.95 24.66 -13.27
N ASN A 324 -35.64 24.21 -12.22
CA ASN A 324 -36.67 24.97 -11.53
C ASN A 324 -36.46 24.89 -10.02
N VAL A 325 -36.25 26.05 -9.39
CA VAL A 325 -35.92 26.20 -7.96
C VAL A 325 -36.98 25.67 -7.00
N ASN A 326 -38.21 25.43 -7.49
CA ASN A 326 -39.32 24.92 -6.69
C ASN A 326 -39.57 23.42 -6.90
N THR A 327 -38.70 22.72 -7.65
CA THR A 327 -38.83 21.29 -7.92
C THR A 327 -38.33 20.49 -6.72
N THR A 328 -39.10 19.48 -6.31
CA THR A 328 -38.63 18.49 -5.33
C THR A 328 -37.96 17.34 -6.06
N HIS A 329 -36.73 17.01 -5.69
CA HIS A 329 -35.93 15.94 -6.31
C HIS A 329 -35.93 14.69 -5.45
N HIS A 330 -36.12 13.52 -6.07
CA HIS A 330 -36.04 12.23 -5.37
C HIS A 330 -34.69 11.57 -5.56
N PHE A 331 -33.99 11.23 -4.47
CA PHE A 331 -32.69 10.57 -4.51
C PHE A 331 -32.80 9.11 -4.09
N PRO A 332 -32.20 8.15 -4.84
CA PRO A 332 -32.05 6.80 -4.34
C PRO A 332 -31.01 6.75 -3.21
N PRO A 333 -31.05 5.73 -2.34
CA PRO A 333 -30.05 5.57 -1.27
C PRO A 333 -28.63 5.59 -1.82
N ASN A 334 -27.73 6.32 -1.15
CA ASN A 334 -26.31 6.45 -1.51
C ASN A 334 -26.04 7.09 -2.89
N SER A 335 -26.96 7.91 -3.41
CA SER A 335 -26.80 8.57 -4.71
C SER A 335 -27.12 10.06 -4.63
N HIS A 336 -26.30 10.86 -5.30
CA HIS A 336 -26.56 12.29 -5.51
C HIS A 336 -27.36 12.58 -6.77
N ASN A 337 -27.59 11.59 -7.62
CA ASN A 337 -28.34 11.75 -8.86
C ASN A 337 -29.84 11.60 -8.59
N CYS A 338 -30.61 12.57 -9.10
CA CYS A 338 -32.06 12.55 -9.12
C CYS A 338 -32.57 11.29 -9.85
N SER A 339 -33.56 10.63 -9.27
CA SER A 339 -34.19 9.42 -9.81
C SER A 339 -35.46 9.70 -10.62
N ASP A 340 -35.90 10.95 -10.66
CA ASP A 340 -37.08 11.34 -11.43
C ASP A 340 -36.82 11.15 -12.94
N PRO A 341 -37.76 10.60 -13.71
CA PRO A 341 -37.56 10.36 -15.14
C PRO A 341 -37.19 11.63 -15.91
N GLY A 342 -36.03 11.63 -16.57
CA GLY A 342 -35.52 12.78 -17.33
C GLY A 342 -34.95 13.92 -16.48
N CYS A 343 -34.81 13.72 -15.16
CA CYS A 343 -34.22 14.69 -14.25
C CYS A 343 -32.69 14.59 -14.26
N GLY A 344 -32.03 15.61 -14.81
CA GLY A 344 -30.57 15.74 -14.79
C GLY A 344 -29.99 16.31 -13.50
N TYR A 345 -30.79 16.42 -12.44
CA TYR A 345 -30.38 17.10 -11.23
C TYR A 345 -29.40 16.26 -10.41
N ARG A 346 -28.31 16.88 -9.95
CA ARG A 346 -27.35 16.28 -9.03
C ARG A 346 -27.15 17.17 -7.80
N SER A 347 -27.38 16.61 -6.61
CA SER A 347 -27.13 17.29 -5.35
C SER A 347 -25.66 17.25 -4.95
N PHE A 348 -25.24 18.17 -4.10
CA PHE A 348 -23.95 18.10 -3.40
C PHE A 348 -24.09 17.33 -2.09
N CYS A 349 -22.96 16.90 -1.54
CA CYS A 349 -22.93 16.44 -0.16
C CYS A 349 -23.30 17.60 0.78
N SER A 350 -24.19 17.33 1.72
CA SER A 350 -24.59 18.27 2.76
C SER A 350 -24.83 17.52 4.06
N ASP A 351 -24.42 18.13 5.17
CA ASP A 351 -24.57 17.69 6.56
C ASP A 351 -25.31 18.79 7.34
N GLU A 352 -26.64 18.86 7.17
CA GLU A 352 -27.48 19.87 7.81
C GLU A 352 -27.64 19.62 9.31
N ASP A 353 -27.62 18.35 9.73
CA ASP A 353 -27.79 17.95 11.13
C ASP A 353 -26.48 18.01 11.96
N GLY A 354 -25.34 18.08 11.26
CA GLY A 354 -24.01 18.27 11.83
C GLY A 354 -23.40 17.00 12.41
N ASP A 355 -23.87 15.82 12.03
CA ASP A 355 -23.37 14.52 12.49
C ASP A 355 -22.14 14.02 11.72
N CYS A 356 -21.63 14.84 10.78
CA CYS A 356 -20.51 14.55 9.88
C CYS A 356 -20.80 13.42 8.89
N LYS A 357 -22.07 13.23 8.52
CA LYS A 357 -22.49 12.36 7.43
C LYS A 357 -23.32 13.16 6.46
N CYS A 358 -23.21 12.81 5.19
CA CYS A 358 -24.09 13.37 4.20
C CYS A 358 -25.52 12.89 4.46
N ASP A 359 -26.48 13.81 4.59
CA ASP A 359 -27.90 13.49 4.78
C ASP A 359 -28.51 12.70 3.61
N ILE A 360 -27.87 12.77 2.44
CA ILE A 360 -28.35 12.17 1.20
C ILE A 360 -27.76 10.76 1.00
N CYS A 361 -26.43 10.63 1.15
CA CYS A 361 -25.72 9.39 0.80
C CYS A 361 -25.02 8.71 1.98
N GLY A 362 -25.04 9.30 3.18
CA GLY A 362 -24.48 8.73 4.40
C GLY A 362 -22.95 8.66 4.44
N THR A 363 -22.24 9.15 3.42
CA THR A 363 -20.78 9.23 3.42
C THR A 363 -20.29 10.21 4.48
N GLU A 364 -19.11 9.98 5.05
CA GLU A 364 -18.54 10.96 5.99
C GLU A 364 -18.28 12.29 5.27
N VAL A 365 -18.76 13.39 5.85
CA VAL A 365 -18.60 14.76 5.33
C VAL A 365 -18.03 15.64 6.43
N HIS A 366 -17.06 16.48 6.09
CA HIS A 366 -16.33 17.31 7.04
C HIS A 366 -16.20 18.76 6.52
N ASP A 367 -17.33 19.44 6.37
CA ASP A 367 -17.41 20.79 5.77
C ASP A 367 -16.77 21.91 6.61
N TRP A 368 -16.48 21.62 7.89
CA TRP A 368 -15.87 22.58 8.81
C TRP A 368 -14.66 21.99 9.53
N ALA A 369 -13.47 22.27 9.01
CA ALA A 369 -12.20 21.89 9.61
C ALA A 369 -11.59 23.05 10.43
N ILE A 370 -10.98 22.72 11.56
CA ILE A 370 -10.15 23.61 12.37
C ILE A 370 -8.71 23.13 12.19
N CYS A 371 -7.85 24.03 11.74
CA CYS A 371 -6.43 23.80 11.64
C CYS A 371 -5.77 23.96 13.02
N LYS A 372 -4.92 23.00 13.41
CA LYS A 372 -4.07 23.13 14.59
C LYS A 372 -2.62 22.90 14.22
N ASP A 373 -1.78 23.81 14.65
CA ASP A 373 -0.34 23.67 14.58
C ASP A 373 0.11 22.43 15.37
N LEU A 374 0.89 21.56 14.72
CA LEU A 374 1.36 20.31 15.32
C LEU A 374 2.83 20.43 15.71
N ASP A 375 3.67 20.88 14.78
CA ASP A 375 5.10 21.05 14.91
C ASP A 375 5.64 22.05 13.87
N ASP A 376 6.95 22.28 13.86
CA ASP A 376 7.61 23.23 12.94
C ASP A 376 7.47 22.88 11.45
N ASN A 377 7.04 21.65 11.12
CA ASN A 377 6.95 21.16 9.74
C ASN A 377 5.50 21.03 9.26
N SER A 378 4.52 20.89 10.16
CA SER A 378 3.16 20.51 9.79
C SER A 378 2.08 21.00 10.74
N HIS A 379 0.87 21.05 10.22
CA HIS A 379 -0.36 21.22 10.98
C HIS A 379 -1.31 20.05 10.70
N GLU A 380 -2.27 19.86 11.61
CA GLU A 380 -3.28 18.83 11.50
C GLU A 380 -4.67 19.46 11.47
N TRP A 381 -5.49 19.01 10.52
CA TRP A 381 -6.87 19.45 10.38
C TRP A 381 -7.77 18.57 11.23
N PHE A 382 -8.62 19.19 12.03
CA PHE A 382 -9.61 18.49 12.84
C PHE A 382 -11.00 18.91 12.41
N CYS A 383 -11.92 17.96 12.30
CA CYS A 383 -13.32 18.32 12.15
C CYS A 383 -13.77 19.13 13.37
N SER A 384 -14.33 20.31 13.14
CA SER A 384 -14.83 21.20 14.19
C SER A 384 -15.96 20.58 15.01
N LYS A 385 -16.69 19.61 14.45
CA LYS A 385 -17.84 18.93 15.05
C LYS A 385 -17.43 17.64 15.75
N CYS A 386 -17.01 16.61 15.01
CA CYS A 386 -16.71 15.29 15.57
C CYS A 386 -15.29 15.17 16.17
N LYS A 387 -14.45 16.21 16.02
CA LYS A 387 -13.06 16.27 16.53
C LYS A 387 -12.11 15.22 15.96
N LYS A 388 -12.55 14.45 14.96
CA LYS A 388 -11.72 13.49 14.22
C LYS A 388 -10.62 14.24 13.45
N SER A 389 -9.42 13.67 13.41
CA SER A 389 -8.35 14.14 12.54
C SER A 389 -8.72 13.86 11.08
N LEU A 390 -8.55 14.87 10.23
CA LEU A 390 -8.81 14.84 8.79
C LEU A 390 -7.53 14.68 7.97
N GLY A 391 -6.38 14.69 8.63
CA GLY A 391 -5.08 14.58 7.98
C GLY A 391 -4.11 15.68 8.37
N LYS A 392 -2.83 15.40 8.15
CA LYS A 392 -1.73 16.33 8.36
C LYS A 392 -1.33 16.95 7.02
N ALA A 393 -1.01 18.23 7.05
CA ALA A 393 -0.51 18.96 5.89
C ALA A 393 0.73 19.77 6.30
N PRO A 394 1.70 19.95 5.38
CA PRO A 394 2.84 20.82 5.63
C PRO A 394 2.38 22.28 5.75
N HIS A 395 3.18 23.09 6.43
CA HIS A 395 2.94 24.53 6.46
C HIS A 395 3.14 25.14 5.07
N VAL A 396 2.16 25.93 4.61
CA VAL A 396 2.19 26.65 3.33
C VAL A 396 1.78 28.11 3.56
N ASP A 397 2.47 29.02 2.88
CA ASP A 397 2.25 30.48 2.82
C ASP A 397 2.15 30.81 1.33
N ILE A 398 0.92 30.78 0.81
CA ILE A 398 0.58 30.87 -0.62
C ILE A 398 0.21 32.31 -1.00
N ASP A 399 -0.06 33.18 -0.02
CA ASP A 399 -0.36 34.58 -0.28
C ASP A 399 0.84 35.31 -0.94
N ASP A 400 0.58 36.07 -2.02
CA ASP A 400 1.55 36.84 -2.83
C ASP A 400 2.39 37.90 -2.04
N GLY A 401 2.22 37.97 -0.71
CA GLY A 401 2.96 38.82 0.20
C GLY A 401 3.90 38.09 1.17
N GLY A 402 3.81 36.75 1.29
CA GLY A 402 4.65 35.91 2.15
C GLY A 402 4.83 36.51 3.53
N ASP A 403 3.78 36.53 4.36
CA ASP A 403 3.85 37.13 5.69
C ASP A 403 4.71 36.31 6.68
N GLY A 404 5.24 35.18 6.20
CA GLY A 404 6.12 34.27 6.91
C GLY A 404 5.36 33.34 7.85
N LYS A 405 4.05 33.21 7.68
CA LYS A 405 3.20 32.32 8.48
C LYS A 405 2.40 31.40 7.58
N CYS A 406 2.07 30.23 8.11
CA CYS A 406 1.17 29.31 7.43
C CYS A 406 -0.24 29.91 7.35
N ASP A 407 -0.85 29.91 6.16
CA ASP A 407 -2.21 30.41 5.94
C ASP A 407 -3.26 29.58 6.69
N GLY A 408 -2.98 28.30 6.92
CA GLY A 408 -3.88 27.37 7.60
C GLY A 408 -3.95 27.58 9.12
N CYS A 409 -2.80 27.60 9.79
CA CYS A 409 -2.72 27.63 11.26
C CYS A 409 -2.06 28.88 11.85
N GLY A 410 -1.47 29.74 11.03
CA GLY A 410 -0.70 30.91 11.45
C GLY A 410 0.67 30.58 12.07
N HIS A 411 1.15 29.33 11.93
CA HIS A 411 2.48 28.94 12.41
C HIS A 411 3.56 29.76 11.70
N LYS A 412 4.50 30.32 12.46
CA LYS A 412 5.58 31.13 11.90
C LYS A 412 6.67 30.22 11.34
N MET A 413 6.76 30.13 10.02
CA MET A 413 7.75 29.28 9.35
C MET A 413 9.15 29.85 9.59
N SER A 414 9.98 29.11 10.33
CA SER A 414 11.36 29.51 10.62
C SER A 414 12.25 29.22 9.40
N GLY A 415 12.25 30.12 8.43
CA GLY A 415 13.13 29.98 7.26
C GLY A 415 12.86 30.90 6.06
N THR A 416 11.74 31.62 6.01
CA THR A 416 11.44 32.52 4.88
C THR A 416 12.14 33.86 5.06
N THR A 417 13.42 33.92 4.71
CA THR A 417 14.00 35.15 4.16
C THR A 417 13.23 35.48 2.90
N GLY A 418 12.47 36.59 2.94
CA GLY A 418 11.77 37.13 1.78
C GLY A 418 12.67 37.14 0.56
N GLY A 419 12.19 36.52 -0.52
CA GLY A 419 12.84 36.48 -1.83
C GLY A 419 12.86 37.86 -2.48
N GLY A 420 13.77 38.72 -2.03
CA GLY A 420 14.24 39.87 -2.79
C GLY A 420 15.32 39.42 -3.77
N THR A 421 15.06 39.60 -5.06
CA THR A 421 15.91 39.25 -6.19
C THR A 421 17.35 39.80 -6.11
N THR A 422 18.32 38.93 -6.37
CA THR A 422 19.64 39.14 -7.01
C THR A 422 20.60 40.22 -6.48
N GLY A 423 21.77 39.78 -6.01
CA GLY A 423 23.00 40.60 -5.94
C GLY A 423 24.05 40.03 -4.98
N GLY A 424 25.13 39.46 -5.52
CA GLY A 424 26.11 38.68 -4.75
C GLY A 424 27.05 39.46 -3.81
N LYS A 425 27.62 38.68 -2.87
CA LYS A 425 28.94 38.81 -2.18
C LYS A 425 29.30 40.15 -1.53
N GLU A 426 29.41 40.18 -0.19
CA GLU A 426 30.68 40.10 0.56
C GLU A 426 30.49 40.30 2.08
N ASN A 427 31.41 39.69 2.84
CA ASN A 427 31.48 39.73 4.31
C ASN A 427 31.92 41.11 4.82
N THR A 428 31.42 41.55 5.99
CA THR A 428 32.17 42.02 7.19
C THR A 428 31.37 42.96 8.10
N GLY A 429 31.39 42.68 9.41
CA GLY A 429 31.68 43.63 10.50
C GLY A 429 30.81 44.88 10.74
N LEU A 430 30.15 44.88 11.92
CA LEU A 430 30.00 45.97 12.90
C LEU A 430 29.36 47.33 12.51
N ASP A 431 28.49 47.76 13.43
CA ASP A 431 28.20 49.14 13.88
C ASP A 431 27.09 50.01 13.24
N LYS A 432 26.13 50.34 14.13
CA LYS A 432 25.42 51.63 14.36
C LYS A 432 24.08 51.95 13.66
N VAL A 433 23.04 51.87 14.50
CA VAL A 433 21.85 52.72 14.77
C VAL A 433 21.76 54.12 14.07
N PRO A 434 20.59 54.82 14.09
CA PRO A 434 19.45 54.76 13.16
C PRO A 434 19.16 56.15 12.51
N LYS A 435 18.23 56.27 11.55
CA LYS A 435 17.54 57.57 11.33
C LYS A 435 16.05 57.41 11.02
N THR A 436 15.27 57.89 11.98
CA THR A 436 13.88 58.34 11.93
C THR A 436 13.62 59.41 10.87
N GLY A 437 12.40 59.46 10.34
CA GLY A 437 11.88 60.64 9.62
C GLY A 437 10.56 60.37 8.92
N ASP A 438 9.48 60.83 9.55
CA ASP A 438 8.06 60.76 9.17
C ASP A 438 7.71 61.34 7.78
N VAL A 439 6.53 60.98 7.25
CA VAL A 439 5.41 61.90 6.87
C VAL A 439 4.32 61.18 6.04
N MET A 440 3.15 61.00 6.67
CA MET A 440 1.74 61.13 6.22
C MET A 440 1.36 61.08 4.71
N ALA A 441 0.57 60.04 4.34
CA ALA A 441 -0.75 59.99 3.63
C ALA A 441 -1.12 60.98 2.47
N PRO A 442 -2.19 60.73 1.68
CA PRO A 442 -2.69 59.50 1.02
C PRO A 442 -3.04 59.74 -0.49
N VAL A 443 -2.99 58.73 -1.38
CA VAL A 443 -3.79 58.73 -2.64
C VAL A 443 -4.17 57.30 -3.03
N ALA A 444 -5.46 57.13 -3.34
CA ALA A 444 -6.17 55.91 -3.67
C ALA A 444 -5.69 55.20 -4.96
N ILE A 445 -5.75 53.87 -4.96
CA ILE A 445 -5.94 53.08 -6.18
C ILE A 445 -7.10 52.12 -5.94
N LEU A 446 -8.03 52.12 -6.90
CA LEU A 446 -9.25 51.34 -6.93
C LEU A 446 -8.97 49.85 -6.73
N SER A 447 -9.75 49.28 -5.80
CA SER A 447 -9.96 47.86 -5.61
C SER A 447 -10.73 47.25 -6.78
N GLY A 448 -10.29 46.07 -7.20
CA GLY A 448 -10.98 45.22 -8.15
C GLY A 448 -10.42 43.81 -8.07
N LEU A 449 -10.62 43.16 -6.92
CA LEU A 449 -10.76 41.71 -6.69
C LEU A 449 -10.57 41.47 -5.18
N MET A 450 -11.67 41.17 -4.50
CA MET A 450 -11.62 40.46 -3.22
C MET A 450 -12.86 39.57 -3.13
N SER A 451 -12.58 38.31 -2.83
CA SER A 451 -13.44 37.30 -2.27
C SER A 451 -14.25 37.82 -1.08
N VAL A 452 -15.23 37.03 -0.63
CA VAL A 452 -15.32 36.51 0.76
C VAL A 452 -16.77 36.18 1.08
N ALA A 453 -16.97 34.92 1.47
CA ALA A 453 -18.12 34.45 2.22
C ALA A 453 -18.37 35.31 3.47
N ALA A 454 -19.59 35.83 3.62
CA ALA A 454 -20.05 36.35 4.90
C ALA A 454 -21.52 36.01 5.12
N ILE A 455 -21.73 35.01 6.00
CA ILE A 455 -22.63 35.05 7.14
C ILE A 455 -23.68 36.18 7.08
N PHE A 456 -24.94 35.84 6.77
CA PHE A 456 -26.06 36.73 7.05
C PHE A 456 -26.98 36.16 8.12
N THR A 457 -26.93 36.85 9.26
CA THR A 457 -27.87 36.74 10.36
C THR A 457 -29.26 37.21 9.91
N ARG A 458 -30.28 36.41 10.28
CA ARG A 458 -31.71 36.77 10.19
C ARG A 458 -31.97 38.14 10.81
N LYS A 459 -32.69 39.01 10.09
CA LYS A 459 -33.68 39.92 10.70
C LYS A 459 -34.85 40.13 9.76
N ARG A 460 -36.02 39.62 10.21
CA ARG A 460 -37.35 39.96 9.70
C ARG A 460 -37.56 41.48 9.77
N PHE A 461 -38.32 42.05 8.83
CA PHE A 461 -39.69 42.56 9.08
C PHE A 461 -40.29 43.12 7.79
N PHE A 462 -41.46 42.55 7.44
CA PHE A 462 -42.48 42.90 6.43
C PHE A 462 -42.09 43.11 4.97
#